data_AF-S7I152-F1
#
_entry.id   AF-S7I152-F1
#
_cell.length_a   1.000
_cell.length_b   1.000
_cell.length_c   1.000
_cell.angle_alpha   90.00
_cell.angle_beta   90.00
_cell.angle_gamma   90.00
#
_symmetry.space_group_name_H-M   'P 1'
#
loop_
_entity.id
_entity.type
_entity.pdbx_description
1 polymer ?
#
loop_
_entity_poly.entity_id
_entity_poly.type
_entity_poly.pdbx_seq_one_letter_code
_entity_poly.pdbx_strand_id
1 'polypeptide(L)'
;MPCKPFYFPVKDIKEAVEFYNLLVRYDEFLLTECDSMRVDYSNIFELEMIDPQDGEWCSWFLESGDEYFDDFRQYLDHVEENEAA
;
A
#
# COMPACT_ATOMS: atom_id res chain seq x y z
N MET A 1 -2.30 25.78 2.29
CA MET A 1 -3.43 24.96 1.79
C MET A 1 -2.80 23.67 1.27
N PRO A 2 -3.12 22.48 1.82
CA PRO A 2 -2.62 21.24 1.25
C PRO A 2 -3.04 21.13 -0.24
N CYS A 3 -2.21 20.46 -1.04
CA CYS A 3 -2.55 20.20 -2.43
C CYS A 3 -3.82 19.36 -2.53
N LYS A 4 -4.51 19.44 -3.68
CA LYS A 4 -5.61 18.50 -3.96
C LYS A 4 -5.02 17.09 -4.07
N PRO A 5 -5.65 16.05 -3.49
CA PRO A 5 -5.21 14.68 -3.68
C PRO A 5 -5.33 14.30 -5.16
N PHE A 6 -4.48 13.39 -5.59
CA PHE A 6 -4.58 12.73 -6.88
C PHE A 6 -4.74 11.23 -6.66
N TYR A 7 -5.42 10.57 -7.59
CA TYR A 7 -5.64 9.13 -7.55
C TYR A 7 -4.86 8.50 -8.67
N PHE A 8 -4.06 7.49 -8.36
CA PHE A 8 -3.36 6.70 -9.34
C PHE A 8 -3.97 5.29 -9.36
N PRO A 9 -4.60 4.87 -10.47
CA PRO A 9 -5.19 3.54 -10.53
C PRO A 9 -4.09 2.48 -10.61
N VAL A 10 -4.22 1.46 -9.78
CA VAL A 10 -3.39 0.24 -9.82
C VAL A 10 -4.26 -0.93 -10.27
N LYS A 11 -3.67 -1.90 -10.96
CA LYS A 11 -4.36 -3.05 -11.55
C LYS A 11 -4.72 -4.10 -10.50
N ASP A 12 -3.82 -4.32 -9.56
CA ASP A 12 -3.89 -5.36 -8.55
C ASP A 12 -3.07 -5.00 -7.31
N ILE A 13 -3.12 -5.86 -6.29
CA ILE A 13 -2.39 -5.67 -5.04
C ILE A 13 -0.86 -5.72 -5.23
N LYS A 14 -0.35 -6.46 -6.22
CA LYS A 14 1.09 -6.56 -6.47
C LYS A 14 1.62 -5.20 -6.93
N GLU A 15 0.94 -4.56 -7.88
CA GLU A 15 1.27 -3.20 -8.33
C GLU A 15 1.10 -2.16 -7.20
N ALA A 16 0.07 -2.29 -6.35
CA ALA A 16 -0.12 -1.42 -5.18
C ALA A 16 1.08 -1.48 -4.20
N VAL A 17 1.56 -2.70 -3.92
CA VAL A 17 2.71 -2.93 -3.03
C VAL A 17 4.03 -2.45 -3.65
N GLU A 18 4.19 -2.55 -4.97
CA GLU A 18 5.34 -1.94 -5.67
C GLU A 18 5.36 -0.42 -5.50
N PHE A 19 4.21 0.25 -5.65
CA PHE A 19 4.08 1.69 -5.41
C PHE A 19 4.36 2.06 -3.95
N TYR A 20 3.81 1.31 -3.00
CA TYR A 20 4.10 1.47 -1.57
C TYR A 20 5.60 1.40 -1.30
N ASN A 21 6.27 0.35 -1.78
CA ASN A 21 7.71 0.16 -1.58
C ASN A 21 8.54 1.27 -2.25
N LEU A 22 8.10 1.76 -3.42
CA LEU A 22 8.74 2.89 -4.10
C LEU A 22 8.67 4.16 -3.26
N LEU A 23 7.50 4.49 -2.70
CA LEU A 23 7.31 5.66 -1.85
C LEU A 23 8.16 5.58 -0.58
N VAL A 24 8.14 4.43 0.11
CA VAL A 24 9.00 4.18 1.29
C VAL A 24 10.49 4.39 0.97
N ARG A 25 10.97 3.85 -0.16
CA ARG A 25 12.37 4.02 -0.59
C ARG A 25 12.68 5.46 -0.99
N TYR A 26 11.71 6.18 -1.55
CA TYR A 26 11.88 7.58 -1.88
C TYR A 26 12.02 8.43 -0.61
N ASP A 27 11.19 8.17 0.39
CA ASP A 27 11.29 8.79 1.71
C ASP A 27 12.62 8.49 2.41
N GLU A 28 13.10 7.26 2.33
CA GLU A 28 14.43 6.88 2.82
C GLU A 28 15.53 7.67 2.09
N PHE A 29 15.47 7.76 0.75
CA PHE A 29 16.41 8.55 -0.04
C PHE A 29 16.39 10.04 0.34
N LEU A 30 15.22 10.63 0.57
CA LEU A 30 15.11 12.01 1.04
C LEU A 30 15.75 12.20 2.41
N LEU A 31 15.60 11.21 3.30
CA LEU A 31 16.17 11.23 4.63
C LEU A 31 17.71 11.12 4.62
N THR A 32 18.25 10.16 3.86
CA THR A 32 19.67 9.77 3.93
C THR A 32 20.54 10.54 2.94
N GLU A 33 20.06 10.78 1.72
CA GLU A 33 20.89 11.34 0.63
C GLU A 33 20.63 12.82 0.35
N CYS A 34 19.50 13.37 0.83
CA CYS A 34 19.07 14.75 0.53
C CYS A 34 19.08 15.67 1.77
N ASP A 35 20.08 15.54 2.66
CA ASP A 35 20.21 16.36 3.88
C ASP A 35 18.95 16.35 4.77
N SER A 36 18.29 15.19 4.88
CA SER A 36 17.04 15.03 5.63
C SER A 36 15.93 15.97 5.15
N MET A 37 15.79 16.12 3.82
CA MET A 37 14.66 16.81 3.20
C MET A 37 13.34 16.18 3.67
N ARG A 38 12.26 16.98 3.68
CA ARG A 38 10.96 16.62 4.27
C ARG A 38 10.47 15.23 3.81
N VAL A 39 10.59 14.28 4.73
CA VAL A 39 10.14 12.89 4.62
C VAL A 39 8.64 12.80 4.89
N ASP A 40 7.94 11.95 4.16
CA ASP A 40 6.57 11.55 4.49
C ASP A 40 6.55 10.20 5.21
N TYR A 41 6.56 10.24 6.55
CA TYR A 41 6.50 9.04 7.37
C TYR A 41 5.16 8.29 7.28
N SER A 42 4.13 8.83 6.64
CA SER A 42 2.88 8.09 6.47
C SER A 42 3.04 6.90 5.52
N ASN A 43 3.97 6.97 4.55
CA ASN A 43 4.18 5.90 3.56
C ASN A 43 4.73 4.60 4.16
N ILE A 44 5.26 4.60 5.40
CA ILE A 44 5.80 3.39 6.05
C ILE A 44 4.79 2.65 6.93
N PHE A 45 3.58 3.20 7.12
CA PHE A 45 2.63 2.66 8.09
C PHE A 45 1.65 1.65 7.49
N GLU A 46 0.94 2.04 6.44
CA GLU A 46 -0.16 1.23 5.91
C GLU A 46 -0.36 1.41 4.41
N LEU A 47 -0.91 0.37 3.79
CA LEU A 47 -1.51 0.46 2.46
C LEU A 47 -2.99 0.74 2.68
N GLU A 48 -3.51 1.81 2.10
CA GLU A 48 -4.91 2.18 2.21
C GLU A 48 -5.68 1.82 0.94
N MET A 49 -6.98 1.55 1.11
CA MET A 49 -7.93 1.34 0.03
C MET A 49 -9.21 2.15 0.26
N ILE A 50 -10.01 2.29 -0.79
CA ILE A 50 -11.37 2.83 -0.66
C ILE A 50 -12.29 1.65 -0.38
N ASP A 51 -13.00 1.69 0.75
CA ASP A 51 -13.98 0.66 1.11
C ASP A 51 -15.14 0.72 0.09
N PRO A 52 -15.47 -0.40 -0.58
CA PRO A 52 -16.57 -0.43 -1.54
C PRO A 52 -17.96 -0.22 -0.91
N GLN A 53 -18.12 -0.40 0.40
CA GLN A 53 -19.40 -0.29 1.10
C GLN A 53 -19.79 1.17 1.37
N ASP A 54 -18.85 1.99 1.84
CA ASP A 54 -19.13 3.38 2.25
C ASP A 54 -18.35 4.43 1.42
N GLY A 55 -17.35 4.03 0.65
CA GLY A 55 -16.54 4.92 -0.18
C GLY A 55 -15.49 5.70 0.60
N GLU A 56 -15.23 5.35 1.86
CA GLU A 56 -14.22 5.98 2.71
C GLU A 56 -12.88 5.26 2.64
N TRP A 57 -11.81 5.97 3.02
CA TRP A 57 -10.48 5.37 3.13
C TRP A 57 -10.40 4.47 4.37
N CYS A 58 -9.85 3.28 4.19
CA CYS A 58 -9.53 2.35 5.26
C CYS A 58 -8.20 1.64 4.99
N SER A 59 -7.60 1.05 6.01
CA SER A 59 -6.46 0.15 5.83
C SER A 59 -6.86 -1.01 4.93
N TRP A 60 -5.95 -1.45 4.07
CA TRP A 60 -6.21 -2.53 3.12
C TRP A 60 -6.65 -3.81 3.84
N PHE A 61 -7.70 -4.44 3.31
CA PHE A 61 -8.10 -5.78 3.69
C PHE A 61 -8.68 -6.51 2.46
N LEU A 62 -8.75 -7.84 2.56
CA LEU A 62 -9.43 -8.70 1.61
C LEU A 62 -10.35 -9.64 2.37
N GLU A 63 -11.64 -9.62 2.04
CA GLU A 63 -12.63 -10.57 2.53
C GLU A 63 -13.27 -11.25 1.32
N SER A 64 -13.09 -12.57 1.21
CA SER A 64 -13.62 -13.36 0.09
C SER A 64 -14.06 -14.75 0.57
N GLY A 65 -15.36 -14.93 0.74
CA GLY A 65 -15.90 -16.20 1.26
C GLY A 65 -15.51 -16.41 2.71
N ASP A 66 -14.82 -17.50 3.00
CA ASP A 66 -14.30 -17.81 4.34
C ASP A 66 -12.87 -17.28 4.57
N GLU A 67 -12.28 -16.61 3.57
CA GLU A 67 -10.93 -16.05 3.64
C GLU A 67 -10.96 -14.58 4.04
N TYR A 68 -10.08 -14.23 4.98
CA TYR A 68 -9.88 -12.86 5.44
C TYR A 68 -8.38 -12.58 5.59
N PHE A 69 -7.94 -11.47 5.00
CA PHE A 69 -6.58 -10.96 5.13
C PHE A 69 -6.63 -9.47 5.48
N ASP A 70 -5.94 -9.06 6.54
CA ASP A 70 -5.70 -7.67 6.93
C ASP A 70 -4.24 -7.24 6.76
N ASP A 71 -3.40 -8.14 6.26
CA ASP A 71 -2.01 -7.89 5.91
C ASP A 71 -1.79 -8.30 4.45
N PHE A 72 -1.54 -7.30 3.61
CA PHE A 72 -1.31 -7.51 2.17
C PHE A 72 -0.09 -8.40 1.90
N ARG A 73 0.90 -8.45 2.80
CA ARG A 73 2.07 -9.32 2.63
C ARG A 73 1.69 -10.78 2.86
N GLN A 74 0.89 -11.06 3.89
CA GLN A 74 0.36 -12.40 4.15
C GLN A 74 -0.51 -12.89 2.99
N TYR A 75 -1.32 -12.00 2.41
CA TYR A 75 -2.09 -12.34 1.22
C TYR A 75 -1.20 -12.66 0.01
N LEU A 76 -0.16 -11.86 -0.25
CA LEU A 76 0.77 -12.10 -1.36
C LEU A 76 1.52 -13.43 -1.19
N ASP A 77 2.01 -13.71 0.01
CA ASP A 77 2.66 -14.99 0.33
C ASP A 77 1.71 -16.17 0.07
N HIS A 78 0.46 -16.06 0.50
CA HIS A 78 -0.58 -17.08 0.25
C HIS A 78 -0.86 -17.30 -1.25
N VAL A 79 -0.91 -16.23 -2.05
CA VAL A 79 -1.09 -16.33 -3.50
C VAL A 79 0.11 -17.02 -4.15
N GLU A 80 1.33 -16.67 -3.77
CA GLU A 80 2.55 -17.29 -4.30
C GLU A 80 2.64 -18.79 -3.98
N GLU A 81 2.30 -19.19 -2.74
CA GLU A 81 2.28 -20.60 -2.33
C GLU A 81 1.25 -21.42 -3.13
N ASN A 82 0.07 -20.86 -3.39
CA ASN A 82 -0.98 -21.54 -4.15
C ASN A 82 -0.72 -21.55 -5.67
N GLU A 83 -0.05 -20.54 -6.23
CA GLU A 83 0.37 -20.53 -7.63
C GLU A 83 1.51 -21.53 -7.91
N ALA A 84 2.26 -21.93 -6.88
CA ALA A 84 3.37 -22.88 -6.97
C ALA A 84 2.98 -24.36 -6.74
N ALA A 85 1.74 -24.64 -6.34
CA ALA A 85 1.20 -25.98 -6.03
C ALA A 85 0.52 -26.65 -7.24
#